data_AF-X1FG96-F1
#
_entry.id   AF-X1FG96-F1
#
_cell.length_a   1.000
_cell.length_b   1.000
_cell.length_c   1.000
_cell.angle_alpha   90.00
_cell.angle_beta   90.00
_cell.angle_gamma   90.00
#
_symmetry.space_group_name_H-M   'P 1'
#
loop_
_entity.id
_entity.type
_entity.pdbx_description
1 polymer ?
#
loop_
_entity_poly.entity_id
_entity_poly.type
_entity_poly.pdbx_seq_one_letter_code
_entity_poly.pdbx_strand_id
1 'polypeptide(L)'
;IIVNEELYPQISDKLMDEYVPQLEGDGISVEVWTTLYGTPEDLRDAMADYYSINGFYYCMQVGEFPPPLSEIGFFPGESTPYPIDFFFMDLDGEWIDYDEDGYYDDHTGSLEPDIVFGRLAAYTLTYGSSDEAELVNHYLDKNLAYRRGEVTEVLERALAFIDDDWFY
;
A
#
# COMPACT_ATOMS: atom_id res chain seq x y z
N ILE A 1 7.21 0.55 -7.78
CA ILE A 1 7.46 0.52 -6.31
C ILE A 1 7.80 1.94 -5.90
N ILE A 2 7.15 2.47 -4.87
CA ILE A 2 7.36 3.83 -4.37
C ILE A 2 7.87 3.70 -2.93
N VAL A 3 9.03 4.28 -2.63
CA VAL A 3 9.71 4.13 -1.35
C VAL A 3 9.90 5.50 -0.70
N ASN A 4 9.65 5.59 0.60
CA ASN A 4 9.96 6.78 1.38
C ASN A 4 11.48 7.07 1.27
N GLU A 5 11.84 8.31 0.92
CA GLU A 5 13.22 8.70 0.61
C GLU A 5 14.18 8.52 1.79
N GLU A 6 13.69 8.67 3.04
CA GLU A 6 14.51 8.47 4.24
C GLU A 6 14.73 6.98 4.55
N LEU A 7 13.75 6.14 4.21
CA LEU A 7 13.84 4.70 4.38
C LEU A 7 14.69 4.03 3.30
N TYR A 8 14.66 4.55 2.08
CA TYR A 8 15.28 3.92 0.90
C TYR A 8 16.75 3.50 1.11
N PRO A 9 17.66 4.36 1.62
CA PRO A 9 19.06 3.98 1.84
C PRO A 9 19.27 2.80 2.81
N GLN A 10 18.28 2.53 3.66
CA GLN A 10 18.35 1.49 4.70
C GLN A 10 17.85 0.13 4.19
N ILE A 11 17.15 0.11 3.06
CA ILE A 11 16.58 -1.10 2.45
C ILE A 11 17.08 -1.33 1.02
N SER A 12 17.83 -0.39 0.44
CA SER A 12 18.21 -0.40 -0.98
C SER A 12 19.00 -1.63 -1.37
N ASP A 13 19.91 -2.11 -0.52
CA ASP A 13 20.71 -3.30 -0.82
C ASP A 13 19.79 -4.51 -1.03
N LYS A 14 18.84 -4.74 -0.11
CA LYS A 14 17.87 -5.83 -0.24
C LYS A 14 16.91 -5.61 -1.41
N LEU A 15 16.40 -4.38 -1.55
CA LEU A 15 15.40 -4.05 -2.55
C LEU A 15 15.97 -4.14 -3.97
N MET A 16 17.10 -3.50 -4.24
CA MET A 16 17.68 -3.33 -5.57
C MET A 16 18.60 -4.48 -5.98
N ASP A 17 19.30 -5.11 -5.05
CA ASP A 17 20.24 -6.18 -5.40
C ASP A 17 19.60 -7.58 -5.35
N GLU A 18 18.47 -7.74 -4.65
CA GLU A 18 17.81 -9.05 -4.51
C GLU A 18 16.34 -9.06 -4.93
N TYR A 19 15.51 -8.16 -4.40
CA TYR A 19 14.06 -8.23 -4.62
C TYR A 19 13.66 -7.84 -6.04
N VAL A 20 14.10 -6.67 -6.53
CA VAL A 20 13.84 -6.21 -7.89
C VAL A 20 14.38 -7.19 -8.93
N PRO A 21 15.64 -7.67 -8.86
CA PRO A 21 16.16 -8.66 -9.81
C PRO A 21 15.38 -9.98 -9.79
N GLN A 22 14.87 -10.41 -8.62
CA GLN A 22 14.01 -11.59 -8.54
C GLN A 22 12.69 -11.36 -9.31
N LEU A 23 12.03 -10.21 -9.11
CA LEU A 23 10.80 -9.88 -9.84
C LEU A 23 11.04 -9.78 -11.36
N GLU A 24 12.14 -9.17 -11.78
CA GLU A 24 12.54 -9.10 -13.19
C GLU A 24 12.84 -10.49 -13.76
N GLY A 25 13.47 -11.36 -12.96
CA GLY A 25 13.66 -12.77 -13.29
C GLY A 25 12.34 -13.55 -13.42
N ASP A 26 11.30 -13.16 -12.68
CA ASP A 26 9.94 -13.68 -12.80
C ASP A 26 9.18 -13.09 -14.02
N GLY A 27 9.80 -12.19 -14.79
CA GLY A 27 9.23 -11.54 -15.98
C GLY A 27 8.42 -10.28 -15.68
N ILE A 28 8.55 -9.71 -14.48
CA ILE A 28 7.86 -8.48 -14.07
C ILE A 28 8.80 -7.29 -14.30
N SER A 29 8.40 -6.32 -15.11
CA SER A 29 9.14 -5.05 -15.22
C SER A 29 8.90 -4.21 -13.97
N VAL A 30 9.99 -3.73 -13.35
CA VAL A 30 9.92 -2.98 -12.10
C VAL A 30 10.54 -1.61 -12.26
N GLU A 31 9.81 -0.58 -11.84
CA GLU A 31 10.33 0.77 -11.66
C GLU A 31 10.29 1.13 -10.18
N VAL A 32 11.34 1.78 -9.68
CA VAL A 32 11.48 2.19 -8.28
C VAL A 32 11.59 3.70 -8.19
N TRP A 33 10.68 4.32 -7.45
CA TRP A 33 10.65 5.75 -7.16
C TRP A 33 10.95 6.00 -5.70
N THR A 34 11.68 7.07 -5.41
CA THR A 34 11.99 7.53 -4.05
C THR A 34 11.49 8.93 -3.85
N THR A 35 10.93 9.21 -2.68
CA THR A 35 10.24 10.47 -2.44
C THR A 35 9.90 10.68 -0.96
N LEU A 36 9.84 11.92 -0.53
CA LEU A 36 9.16 12.29 0.72
C LEU A 36 7.63 12.42 0.51
N TYR A 37 7.24 12.84 -0.72
CA TYR A 37 5.93 13.35 -1.18
C TYR A 37 5.17 14.27 -0.21
N GLY A 38 4.30 15.10 -0.76
CA GLY A 38 3.52 16.08 0.00
C GLY A 38 2.26 15.44 0.57
N THR A 39 1.20 15.44 -0.23
CA THR A 39 -0.12 14.94 0.17
C THR A 39 -0.49 13.65 -0.57
N PRO A 40 -1.50 12.89 -0.12
CA PRO A 40 -2.04 11.76 -0.88
C PRO A 40 -2.44 12.14 -2.31
N GLU A 41 -3.01 13.33 -2.51
CA GLU A 41 -3.46 13.84 -3.81
C GLU A 41 -2.29 13.98 -4.78
N ASP A 42 -1.17 14.59 -4.35
CA ASP A 42 0.04 14.71 -5.18
C ASP A 42 0.53 13.34 -5.67
N LEU A 43 0.47 12.33 -4.79
CA LEU A 43 0.88 10.97 -5.12
C LEU A 43 -0.10 10.30 -6.08
N ARG A 44 -1.40 10.49 -5.89
CA ARG A 44 -2.45 9.98 -6.78
C ARG A 44 -2.33 10.60 -8.17
N ASP A 45 -2.09 11.90 -8.26
CA ASP A 45 -1.90 12.62 -9.53
C ASP A 45 -0.66 12.10 -10.27
N ALA A 46 0.46 11.91 -9.57
CA ALA A 46 1.67 11.34 -10.18
C ALA A 46 1.44 9.90 -10.71
N MET A 47 0.61 9.12 -10.01
CA MET A 47 0.20 7.79 -10.43
C MET A 47 -0.76 7.84 -11.65
N ALA A 48 -1.72 8.75 -11.67
CA ALA A 48 -2.61 8.97 -12.81
C ALA A 48 -1.83 9.39 -14.07
N ASP A 49 -0.85 10.29 -13.92
CA ASP A 49 0.05 10.68 -15.00
C ASP A 49 0.82 9.48 -15.55
N TYR A 50 1.37 8.64 -14.66
CA TYR A 50 2.06 7.42 -15.07
C TYR A 50 1.14 6.44 -15.79
N TYR A 51 -0.08 6.23 -15.28
CA TYR A 51 -1.11 5.39 -15.89
C TYR A 51 -1.45 5.87 -17.30
N SER A 52 -1.60 7.20 -17.50
CA SER A 52 -1.94 7.76 -18.81
C SER A 52 -0.91 7.45 -19.91
N ILE A 53 0.34 7.21 -19.52
CA ILE A 53 1.47 6.91 -20.42
C ILE A 53 1.66 5.39 -20.58
N ASN A 54 1.57 4.64 -19.48
CA ASN A 54 2.01 3.24 -19.41
C ASN A 54 0.84 2.23 -19.34
N GLY A 55 -0.38 2.68 -19.06
CA GLY A 55 -1.53 1.82 -18.79
C GLY A 55 -1.47 1.17 -17.41
N PHE A 56 -2.13 0.01 -17.27
CA PHE A 56 -2.25 -0.72 -16.01
C PHE A 56 -0.91 -1.16 -15.40
N TYR A 57 -0.77 -1.01 -14.08
CA TYR A 57 0.40 -1.48 -13.32
C TYR A 57 0.03 -1.89 -11.88
N TYR A 58 1.00 -2.53 -11.22
CA TYR A 58 0.96 -2.82 -9.79
C TYR A 58 1.82 -1.80 -9.04
N CYS A 59 1.28 -1.20 -7.99
CA CYS A 59 1.99 -0.30 -7.09
C CYS A 59 2.19 -0.94 -5.72
N MET A 60 3.42 -0.85 -5.21
CA MET A 60 3.74 -1.14 -3.81
C MET A 60 4.38 0.11 -3.22
N GLN A 61 3.73 0.67 -2.20
CA GLN A 61 4.27 1.78 -1.41
C GLN A 61 4.99 1.22 -0.18
N VAL A 62 6.19 1.72 0.12
CA VAL A 62 7.05 1.21 1.20
C VAL A 62 7.53 2.36 2.08
N GLY A 63 7.24 2.27 3.38
CA GLY A 63 7.61 3.27 4.38
C GLY A 63 6.47 4.17 4.84
N GLU A 64 6.82 5.20 5.61
CA GLU A 64 5.86 6.19 6.12
C GLU A 64 5.40 7.15 5.03
N PHE A 65 4.09 7.15 4.77
CA PHE A 65 3.40 8.11 3.93
C PHE A 65 2.05 8.46 4.57
N PRO A 66 1.64 9.75 4.58
CA PRO A 66 0.31 10.12 5.02
C PRO A 66 -0.76 9.33 4.23
N PRO A 67 -1.68 8.62 4.91
CA PRO A 67 -2.79 8.00 4.22
C PRO A 67 -3.87 9.04 3.87
N PRO A 68 -4.58 8.88 2.74
CA PRO A 68 -5.85 9.55 2.54
C PRO A 68 -6.85 9.03 3.58
N LEU A 69 -7.70 9.91 4.08
CA LEU A 69 -8.70 9.61 5.09
C LEU A 69 -10.08 9.86 4.50
N SER A 70 -11.00 8.94 4.70
CA SER A 70 -12.43 9.12 4.42
C SER A 70 -13.20 9.00 5.73
N GLU A 71 -14.40 9.56 5.79
CA GLU A 71 -15.22 9.50 6.98
C GLU A 71 -16.44 8.59 6.81
N ILE A 72 -16.84 7.97 7.92
CA ILE A 72 -18.10 7.26 8.00
C ILE A 72 -18.83 7.65 9.28
N GLY A 73 -20.14 7.86 9.17
CA GLY A 73 -21.04 8.13 10.29
C GLY A 73 -22.17 7.11 10.33
N PHE A 74 -22.35 6.45 11.47
CA PHE A 74 -23.49 5.52 11.67
C PHE A 74 -24.71 6.23 12.24
N PHE A 75 -24.51 7.33 12.98
CA PHE A 75 -25.56 8.14 13.55
C PHE A 75 -25.50 9.61 13.07
N PRO A 76 -26.64 10.35 13.08
CA PRO A 76 -26.65 11.75 12.71
C PRO A 76 -25.66 12.58 13.54
N GLY A 77 -24.71 13.24 12.88
CA GLY A 77 -23.68 14.06 13.52
C GLY A 77 -22.41 13.30 13.92
N GLU A 78 -22.28 12.04 13.55
CA GLU A 78 -21.00 11.32 13.63
C GLU A 78 -20.23 11.44 12.33
N SER A 79 -18.93 11.69 12.46
CA SER A 79 -17.92 11.52 11.42
C SER A 79 -16.70 10.87 12.07
N THR A 80 -16.33 9.69 11.58
CA THR A 80 -15.14 8.96 12.07
C THR A 80 -14.20 8.75 10.90
N PRO A 81 -13.01 9.40 10.91
CA PRO A 81 -12.06 9.25 9.82
C PRO A 81 -11.37 7.88 9.89
N TYR A 82 -11.13 7.30 8.72
CA TYR A 82 -10.40 6.05 8.55
C TYR A 82 -9.53 6.08 7.29
N PRO A 83 -8.37 5.41 7.27
CA PRO A 83 -7.51 5.37 6.10
C PRO A 83 -8.12 4.55 4.97
N ILE A 84 -8.00 5.04 3.74
CA ILE A 84 -8.62 4.42 2.55
C ILE A 84 -7.62 4.26 1.39
N ASP A 85 -6.91 3.13 1.34
CA ASP A 85 -5.96 2.84 0.24
C ASP A 85 -6.65 2.72 -1.14
N PHE A 86 -7.98 2.55 -1.18
CA PHE A 86 -8.74 2.55 -2.43
C PHE A 86 -8.62 3.87 -3.21
N PHE A 87 -8.38 4.99 -2.52
CA PHE A 87 -8.05 6.28 -3.11
C PHE A 87 -6.86 6.22 -4.08
N PHE A 88 -5.88 5.35 -3.81
CA PHE A 88 -4.73 5.15 -4.68
C PHE A 88 -4.95 4.12 -5.79
N MET A 89 -6.03 3.34 -5.71
CA MET A 89 -6.39 2.36 -6.73
C MET A 89 -7.26 2.98 -7.82
N ASP A 90 -8.16 3.89 -7.43
CA ASP A 90 -9.01 4.64 -8.33
C ASP A 90 -8.33 5.97 -8.69
N LEU A 91 -7.88 6.11 -9.93
CA LEU A 91 -7.11 7.25 -10.43
C LEU A 91 -7.98 8.26 -11.21
N ASP A 92 -9.20 7.90 -11.61
CA ASP A 92 -10.10 8.73 -12.41
C ASP A 92 -11.48 9.03 -11.78
N GLY A 93 -11.70 8.58 -10.54
CA GLY A 93 -12.82 8.93 -9.68
C GLY A 93 -12.67 10.29 -8.99
N GLU A 94 -13.80 10.82 -8.51
CA GLU A 94 -13.90 12.12 -7.85
C GLU A 94 -14.09 11.92 -6.35
N TRP A 95 -13.12 12.37 -5.55
CA TRP A 95 -13.13 12.30 -4.09
C TRP A 95 -13.44 13.69 -3.52
N ILE A 96 -14.45 13.78 -2.68
CA ILE A 96 -15.04 15.06 -2.26
C ILE A 96 -14.94 15.21 -0.74
N ASP A 97 -14.34 16.31 -0.32
CA ASP A 97 -14.34 16.83 1.06
C ASP A 97 -15.26 18.07 1.05
N TYR A 98 -16.45 17.95 1.62
CA TYR A 98 -17.49 18.97 1.58
C TYR A 98 -17.29 20.08 2.61
N ASP A 99 -16.66 19.78 3.74
CA ASP A 99 -16.47 20.74 4.84
C ASP A 99 -15.02 21.22 4.99
N GLU A 100 -14.13 20.78 4.09
CA GLU A 100 -12.73 21.17 3.93
C GLU A 100 -11.88 20.84 5.18
N ASP A 101 -12.21 19.73 5.86
CA ASP A 101 -11.53 19.30 7.08
C ASP A 101 -10.34 18.36 6.83
N GLY A 102 -10.14 17.96 5.57
CA GLY A 102 -9.06 17.10 5.10
C GLY A 102 -9.46 15.63 4.97
N TYR A 103 -10.74 15.29 5.16
CA TYR A 103 -11.26 13.94 5.03
C TYR A 103 -12.33 13.85 3.93
N TYR A 104 -12.34 12.75 3.20
CA TYR A 104 -13.29 12.55 2.11
C TYR A 104 -14.65 12.05 2.61
N ASP A 105 -15.69 12.82 2.33
CA ASP A 105 -17.10 12.54 2.63
C ASP A 105 -17.77 11.66 1.58
N ASP A 106 -17.41 11.84 0.32
CA ASP A 106 -18.08 11.20 -0.82
C ASP A 106 -17.09 10.83 -1.92
N HIS A 107 -17.48 9.82 -2.69
CA HIS A 107 -16.72 9.29 -3.81
C HIS A 107 -17.68 9.02 -4.99
N THR A 108 -17.47 9.76 -6.08
CA THR A 108 -18.36 9.78 -7.24
C THR A 108 -17.59 9.66 -8.56
N GLY A 109 -18.31 9.66 -9.70
CA GLY A 109 -17.67 9.51 -11.00
C GLY A 109 -17.39 8.04 -11.33
N SER A 110 -16.15 7.74 -11.70
CA SER A 110 -15.66 6.37 -11.78
C SER A 110 -15.49 5.80 -10.38
N LEU A 111 -15.87 4.54 -10.19
CA LEU A 111 -15.84 3.86 -8.88
C LEU A 111 -15.05 2.54 -8.93
N GLU A 112 -14.46 2.21 -10.08
CA GLU A 112 -13.70 0.98 -10.27
C GLU A 112 -12.21 1.28 -10.06
N PRO A 113 -11.44 0.35 -9.46
CA PRO A 113 -10.00 0.54 -9.36
C PRO A 113 -9.34 0.45 -10.76
N ASP A 114 -8.48 1.42 -11.06
CA ASP A 114 -7.65 1.45 -12.26
C ASP A 114 -6.38 0.61 -12.12
N ILE A 115 -5.83 0.53 -10.91
CA ILE A 115 -4.58 -0.18 -10.61
C ILE A 115 -4.70 -1.07 -9.36
N VAL A 116 -3.71 -1.94 -9.17
CA VAL A 116 -3.56 -2.69 -7.91
C VAL A 116 -2.55 -1.97 -7.03
N PHE A 117 -2.95 -1.64 -5.81
CA PHE A 117 -2.11 -0.96 -4.82
C PHE A 117 -1.93 -1.82 -3.56
N GLY A 118 -0.74 -1.77 -2.97
CA GLY A 118 -0.47 -2.34 -1.66
C GLY A 118 0.53 -1.50 -0.88
N ARG A 119 0.41 -1.52 0.45
CA ARG A 119 1.26 -0.76 1.36
C ARG A 119 2.07 -1.69 2.26
N LEU A 120 3.38 -1.42 2.37
CA LEU A 120 4.28 -1.98 3.35
C LEU A 120 4.70 -0.87 4.31
N ALA A 121 3.85 -0.61 5.30
CA ALA A 121 4.02 0.42 6.33
C ALA A 121 4.40 -0.24 7.66
N ALA A 122 5.68 -0.19 8.02
CA ALA A 122 6.17 -0.82 9.26
C ALA A 122 6.60 0.20 10.33
N TYR A 123 6.60 1.50 10.04
CA TYR A 123 6.92 2.58 10.98
C TYR A 123 6.09 2.60 12.28
N THR A 124 4.88 2.05 12.28
CA THR A 124 4.03 1.95 13.47
C THR A 124 4.35 0.74 14.36
N LEU A 125 5.21 -0.17 13.89
CA LEU A 125 5.52 -1.43 14.56
C LEU A 125 6.83 -1.31 15.34
N THR A 126 6.77 -1.59 16.64
CA THR A 126 7.95 -1.59 17.54
C THR A 126 8.21 -2.97 18.16
N TYR A 127 7.55 -4.01 17.64
CA TYR A 127 7.64 -5.36 18.19
C TYR A 127 9.09 -5.86 18.16
N GLY A 128 9.55 -6.41 19.29
CA GLY A 128 10.89 -6.97 19.39
C GLY A 128 12.03 -5.95 19.31
N SER A 129 11.74 -4.65 19.45
CA SER A 129 12.71 -3.55 19.30
C SER A 129 13.28 -3.38 17.90
N SER A 130 12.67 -4.00 16.88
CA SER A 130 13.04 -3.75 15.50
C SER A 130 12.56 -2.39 15.03
N ASP A 131 13.39 -1.75 14.20
CA ASP A 131 13.01 -0.55 13.46
C ASP A 131 12.29 -0.89 12.14
N GLU A 132 11.79 0.14 11.46
CA GLU A 132 11.07 -0.03 10.20
C GLU A 132 11.94 -0.70 9.12
N ALA A 133 13.21 -0.32 9.01
CA ALA A 133 14.11 -0.85 8.00
C ALA A 133 14.35 -2.35 8.20
N GLU A 134 14.57 -2.79 9.44
CA GLU A 134 14.67 -4.21 9.79
C GLU A 134 13.40 -4.98 9.42
N LEU A 135 12.22 -4.45 9.75
CA LEU A 135 10.94 -5.11 9.47
C LEU A 135 10.65 -5.20 7.96
N VAL A 136 10.95 -4.15 7.20
CA VAL A 136 10.81 -4.14 5.74
C VAL A 136 11.77 -5.13 5.10
N ASN A 137 13.05 -5.13 5.49
CA ASN A 137 14.02 -6.10 4.99
C ASN A 137 13.60 -7.55 5.28
N HIS A 138 13.10 -7.83 6.49
CA HIS A 138 12.56 -9.15 6.84
C HIS A 138 11.33 -9.54 6.02
N TYR A 139 10.46 -8.58 5.69
CA TYR A 139 9.32 -8.84 4.80
C TYR A 139 9.80 -9.22 3.39
N LEU A 140 10.77 -8.48 2.84
CA LEU A 140 11.36 -8.77 1.53
C LEU A 140 12.04 -10.14 1.51
N ASP A 141 12.80 -10.49 2.55
CA ASP A 141 13.42 -11.83 2.70
C ASP A 141 12.37 -12.94 2.71
N LYS A 142 11.26 -12.74 3.43
CA LYS A 142 10.15 -13.71 3.47
C LYS A 142 9.51 -13.88 2.09
N ASN A 143 9.32 -12.79 1.36
CA ASN A 143 8.76 -12.84 0.01
C ASN A 143 9.71 -13.54 -0.97
N LEU A 144 11.01 -13.22 -0.90
CA LEU A 144 12.06 -13.87 -1.69
C LEU A 144 12.12 -15.37 -1.42
N ALA A 145 12.14 -15.78 -0.14
CA ALA A 145 12.15 -17.19 0.24
C ALA A 145 10.92 -17.94 -0.30
N TYR A 146 9.75 -17.31 -0.25
CA TYR A 146 8.53 -17.89 -0.83
C TYR A 146 8.64 -18.04 -2.36
N ARG A 147 9.04 -16.97 -3.08
CA ARG A 147 9.19 -16.98 -4.55
C ARG A 147 10.23 -17.97 -5.04
N ARG A 148 11.35 -18.10 -4.33
CA ARG A 148 12.45 -19.02 -4.66
C ARG A 148 12.14 -20.48 -4.30
N GLY A 149 10.99 -20.76 -3.67
CA GLY A 149 10.61 -22.10 -3.24
C GLY A 149 11.43 -22.60 -2.05
N GLU A 150 12.05 -21.70 -1.28
CA GLU A 150 12.81 -22.01 -0.06
C GLU A 150 11.87 -22.34 1.11
N VAL A 151 10.62 -21.87 1.04
CA VAL A 151 9.54 -22.28 1.96
C VAL A 151 8.99 -23.63 1.50
N THR A 152 9.61 -24.70 1.97
CA THR A 152 9.31 -26.08 1.52
C THR A 152 8.19 -26.77 2.31
N GLU A 153 7.77 -26.22 3.44
CA GLU A 153 6.73 -26.77 4.33
C GLU A 153 5.48 -25.88 4.41
N VAL A 154 4.91 -25.49 3.27
CA VAL A 154 3.58 -24.87 3.27
C VAL A 154 2.55 -25.97 3.50
N LEU A 155 2.03 -26.06 4.72
CA LEU A 155 0.93 -26.96 5.04
C LEU A 155 -0.32 -26.50 4.26
N GLU A 156 -1.02 -27.42 3.61
CA GLU A 156 -2.34 -27.19 2.99
C GLU A 156 -3.42 -26.96 4.06
N ARG A 157 -3.29 -25.88 4.83
CA ARG A 157 -4.13 -25.54 5.97
C ARG A 157 -4.42 -24.05 5.95
N ALA A 158 -5.66 -23.72 6.28
CA ALA A 158 -6.08 -22.35 6.54
C ALA A 158 -6.60 -22.26 7.98
N LEU A 159 -6.45 -21.09 8.59
CA LEU A 159 -7.08 -20.76 9.86
C LEU A 159 -8.32 -19.90 9.56
N ALA A 160 -9.48 -20.34 10.01
CA ALA A 160 -10.68 -19.53 10.08
C ALA A 160 -11.05 -19.35 11.56
N PHE A 161 -11.18 -18.10 12.00
CA PHE A 161 -11.68 -17.75 13.32
C PHE A 161 -13.03 -17.05 13.14
N ILE A 162 -14.09 -17.59 13.74
CA ILE A 162 -15.45 -17.06 13.69
C ILE A 162 -15.80 -16.72 15.13
N ASP A 163 -15.93 -15.42 15.44
CA ASP A 163 -16.12 -14.93 16.81
C ASP A 163 -17.58 -15.10 17.27
N ASP A 164 -18.53 -14.58 16.49
CA ASP A 164 -19.98 -14.76 16.67
C ASP A 164 -20.63 -15.12 15.32
N ASP A 165 -21.25 -16.30 15.22
CA ASP A 165 -22.06 -16.66 14.07
C ASP A 165 -23.43 -15.97 14.11
N TRP A 166 -23.99 -15.74 12.93
CA TRP A 166 -25.23 -15.01 12.67
C TRP A 166 -26.41 -15.49 13.54
N PHE A 167 -26.66 -14.83 14.67
CA PHE A 167 -27.92 -14.96 15.40
C PHE A 167 -28.93 -13.95 14.85
N TYR A 168 -30.00 -14.47 14.24
CA TYR A 168 -31.19 -13.73 13.80
C TYR A 168 -32.09 -13.34 14.98
#